data_AF-A0A086ZJL8-F1
#
_entry.id   AF-A0A086ZJL8-F1
#
_cell.length_a   1.000
_cell.length_b   1.000
_cell.length_c   1.000
_cell.angle_alpha   90.00
_cell.angle_beta   90.00
_cell.angle_gamma   90.00
#
_symmetry.space_group_name_H-M   'P 1'
#
loop_
_entity.id
_entity.type
_entity.pdbx_description
1 polymer ?
#
loop_
_entity_poly.entity_id
_entity_poly.type
_entity_poly.pdbx_seq_one_letter_code
_entity_poly.pdbx_strand_id
1 'polypeptide(L)'
;MDRLIEAIEAKESPVVVGLDPTEALVPPQVTACLNDFRIDDVDRFITDLKASDSPDDKRLLTWLNEANESETRRIAAAAMARSAQFSGACIVMGFYRFNQAVIDAVKDIVPAVKPQVAMYEAYGSIGFDAYRMTCQYAQEQGLYVLGDIKRGDIGSTAAAYAKHLTGVNSLENDCNGQPWREDAVTVNPYFGVDGIRPFTDAAKANDRDVFALVRTSNPSSREIQELELVGGERLYEHVADLVEKWGSDSIGAYGYSRLGAVVGATHPEQGRALRERMPHTFFLVPGYGAQGGTAQDAANMFDADGRGAIVNSSRGIIGAWKKSEQWHNDMTSDEALDLVGRCAREAAIAMRDDLRTALHER
;
A
#
# COMPACT_ATOMS: atom_id res chain seq x y z
N MET A 1 7.48 13.62 3.61
CA MET A 1 7.12 13.80 2.19
C MET A 1 8.37 13.84 1.32
N ASP A 2 9.38 14.63 1.70
CA ASP A 2 10.64 14.79 0.96
C ASP A 2 11.30 13.46 0.52
N ARG A 3 11.40 12.46 1.40
CA ARG A 3 11.94 11.13 1.05
C ARG A 3 11.16 10.42 -0.07
N LEU A 4 9.84 10.59 -0.12
CA LEU A 4 9.02 10.04 -1.20
C LEU A 4 9.32 10.77 -2.52
N ILE A 5 9.49 12.09 -2.48
CA ILE A 5 9.84 12.90 -3.65
C ILE A 5 11.22 12.51 -4.20
N GLU A 6 12.20 12.35 -3.33
CA GLU A 6 13.53 11.86 -3.70
C GLU A 6 13.49 10.46 -4.32
N ALA A 7 12.65 9.56 -3.79
CA ALA A 7 12.43 8.25 -4.37
C ALA A 7 11.78 8.34 -5.76
N ILE A 8 10.81 9.24 -5.97
CA ILE A 8 10.19 9.48 -7.28
C ILE A 8 11.23 9.97 -8.28
N GLU A 9 12.08 10.92 -7.90
CA GLU A 9 13.14 11.46 -8.75
C GLU A 9 14.19 10.40 -9.09
N ALA A 10 14.64 9.63 -8.11
CA ALA A 10 15.63 8.56 -8.30
C ALA A 10 15.11 7.42 -9.21
N LYS A 11 13.80 7.17 -9.20
CA LYS A 11 13.14 6.14 -10.02
C LYS A 11 12.57 6.68 -11.34
N GLU A 12 12.56 8.00 -11.50
CA GLU A 12 11.83 8.72 -12.55
C GLU A 12 10.39 8.20 -12.73
N SER A 13 9.71 7.94 -11.61
CA SER A 13 8.44 7.22 -11.61
C SER A 13 7.52 7.69 -10.49
N PRO A 14 6.34 8.26 -10.79
CA PRO A 14 5.32 8.56 -9.78
C PRO A 14 4.37 7.38 -9.53
N VAL A 15 4.67 6.19 -10.06
CA VAL A 15 3.79 5.01 -9.99
C VAL A 15 3.80 4.41 -8.58
N VAL A 16 2.62 4.09 -8.06
CA VAL A 16 2.46 3.37 -6.80
C VAL A 16 1.73 2.06 -7.05
N VAL A 17 2.36 0.95 -6.70
CA VAL A 17 1.72 -0.37 -6.83
C VAL A 17 0.80 -0.61 -5.64
N GLY A 18 -0.49 -0.79 -5.90
CA GLY A 18 -1.45 -1.17 -4.86
C GLY A 18 -1.36 -2.67 -4.57
N LEU A 19 -0.95 -3.04 -3.35
CA LEU A 19 -0.81 -4.42 -2.90
C LEU A 19 -2.11 -4.87 -2.22
N ASP A 20 -3.14 -5.07 -3.06
CA ASP A 20 -4.51 -5.39 -2.63
C ASP A 20 -4.88 -6.83 -3.04
N PRO A 21 -4.20 -7.86 -2.51
CA PRO A 21 -4.45 -9.24 -2.90
C PRO A 21 -5.88 -9.66 -2.53
N THR A 22 -6.47 -10.47 -3.38
CA THR A 22 -7.73 -11.17 -3.12
C THR A 22 -7.58 -12.58 -3.68
N GLU A 23 -8.38 -13.54 -3.21
CA GLU A 23 -8.39 -14.89 -3.80
C GLU A 23 -8.65 -14.87 -5.31
N ALA A 24 -9.38 -13.87 -5.80
CA ALA A 24 -9.56 -13.70 -7.23
C ALA A 24 -8.29 -13.24 -7.95
N LEU A 25 -7.44 -12.42 -7.34
CA LEU A 25 -6.25 -11.82 -7.97
C LEU A 25 -4.98 -12.64 -7.79
N VAL A 26 -4.93 -13.50 -6.77
CA VAL A 26 -3.81 -14.41 -6.53
C VAL A 26 -4.01 -15.69 -7.34
N PRO A 27 -2.99 -16.17 -8.09
CA PRO A 27 -3.06 -17.45 -8.76
C PRO A 27 -3.51 -18.58 -7.82
N PRO A 28 -4.52 -19.40 -8.18
CA PRO A 28 -5.07 -20.40 -7.27
C PRO A 28 -4.01 -21.43 -6.82
N GLN A 29 -3.00 -21.71 -7.64
CA GLN A 29 -1.90 -22.61 -7.34
C GLN A 29 -1.01 -22.07 -6.20
N VAL A 30 -0.90 -20.75 -6.05
CA VAL A 30 -0.14 -20.11 -4.97
C VAL A 30 -0.85 -20.28 -3.64
N THR A 31 -2.18 -20.12 -3.61
CA THR A 31 -2.99 -20.36 -2.41
C THR A 31 -3.18 -21.85 -2.12
N ALA A 32 -3.18 -22.70 -3.16
CA ALA A 32 -3.42 -24.14 -3.03
C ALA A 32 -2.16 -24.95 -2.70
N CYS A 33 -0.95 -24.52 -3.10
CA CYS A 33 0.28 -25.27 -2.78
C CYS A 33 0.52 -25.40 -1.26
N LEU A 34 -0.13 -24.54 -0.47
CA LEU A 34 -0.07 -24.60 0.99
C LEU A 34 -1.10 -25.57 1.60
N ASN A 35 -2.11 -26.02 0.83
CA ASN A 35 -3.04 -27.07 1.25
C ASN A 35 -2.41 -28.48 1.25
N ASP A 36 -1.32 -28.68 0.51
CA ASP A 36 -0.58 -29.96 0.47
C ASP A 36 0.40 -30.11 1.65
N PHE A 37 0.57 -29.10 2.50
CA PHE A 37 1.28 -29.25 3.77
C PHE A 37 0.42 -30.04 4.76
N ARG A 38 0.69 -31.33 4.94
CA ARG A 38 0.18 -32.06 6.10
C ARG A 38 1.01 -31.70 7.33
N ILE A 39 0.42 -31.76 8.52
CA ILE A 39 1.15 -31.58 9.79
C ILE A 39 2.38 -32.52 9.87
N ASP A 40 2.26 -33.74 9.34
CA ASP A 40 3.34 -34.72 9.24
C ASP A 40 4.44 -34.36 8.20
N ASP A 41 4.18 -33.37 7.35
CA ASP A 41 5.12 -32.83 6.36
C ASP A 41 5.85 -31.59 6.90
N VAL A 42 5.40 -30.92 7.97
CA VAL A 42 6.12 -29.78 8.57
C VAL A 42 7.36 -30.25 9.34
N ASP A 43 7.22 -31.30 10.15
CA ASP A 43 8.37 -31.89 10.83
C ASP A 43 9.36 -32.53 9.85
N ARG A 44 8.84 -33.09 8.74
CA ARG A 44 9.65 -33.63 7.66
C ARG A 44 10.33 -32.53 6.85
N PHE A 45 9.63 -31.47 6.48
CA PHE A 45 10.17 -30.29 5.79
C PHE A 45 11.24 -29.59 6.61
N ILE A 46 11.04 -29.44 7.93
CA ILE A 46 12.07 -28.91 8.83
C ILE A 46 13.26 -29.88 8.94
N THR A 47 13.01 -31.18 8.94
CA THR A 47 14.07 -32.21 8.96
C THR A 47 14.86 -32.25 7.64
N ASP A 48 14.18 -32.11 6.50
CA ASP A 48 14.73 -32.10 5.16
C ASP A 48 15.49 -30.81 4.87
N LEU A 49 14.97 -29.65 5.33
CA LEU A 49 15.73 -28.40 5.35
C LEU A 49 17.01 -28.61 6.16
N LYS A 50 16.91 -29.11 7.40
CA LYS A 50 18.07 -29.34 8.30
C LYS A 50 19.11 -30.31 7.70
N ALA A 51 18.68 -31.18 6.81
CA ALA A 51 19.53 -32.12 6.08
C ALA A 51 20.03 -31.60 4.72
N SER A 52 19.49 -30.49 4.21
CA SER A 52 19.85 -29.92 2.90
C SER A 52 21.17 -29.17 2.94
N ASP A 53 22.04 -29.46 1.97
CA ASP A 53 23.31 -28.75 1.78
C ASP A 53 23.21 -27.52 0.88
N SER A 54 22.01 -27.25 0.33
CA SER A 54 21.73 -26.13 -0.58
C SER A 54 22.00 -24.78 0.09
N PRO A 55 22.68 -23.83 -0.58
CA PRO A 55 22.93 -22.48 -0.05
C PRO A 55 21.64 -21.72 0.28
N ASP A 56 20.60 -21.92 -0.53
CA ASP A 56 19.31 -21.24 -0.37
C ASP A 56 18.47 -21.87 0.76
N ASP A 57 18.52 -23.19 0.91
CA ASP A 57 17.87 -23.87 2.04
C ASP A 57 18.59 -23.59 3.36
N LYS A 58 19.92 -23.46 3.33
CA LYS A 58 20.72 -23.01 4.48
C LYS A 58 20.42 -21.56 4.84
N ARG A 59 20.18 -20.68 3.86
CA ARG A 59 19.71 -19.30 4.09
C ARG A 59 18.30 -19.28 4.66
N LEU A 60 17.40 -20.11 4.16
CA LEU A 60 16.03 -20.23 4.64
C LEU A 60 16.00 -20.78 6.07
N LEU A 61 16.84 -21.77 6.38
CA LEU A 61 17.07 -22.29 7.74
C LEU A 61 17.68 -21.26 8.68
N THR A 62 18.66 -20.51 8.19
CA THR A 62 19.34 -19.46 8.95
C THR A 62 18.35 -18.36 9.25
N TRP A 63 17.54 -17.92 8.27
CA TRP A 63 16.43 -17.00 8.46
C TRP A 63 15.37 -17.56 9.43
N LEU A 64 15.01 -18.84 9.30
CA LEU A 64 14.07 -19.50 10.21
C LEU A 64 14.63 -19.60 11.64
N ASN A 65 15.94 -19.81 11.82
CA ASN A 65 16.62 -19.96 13.11
C ASN A 65 17.05 -18.62 13.76
N GLU A 66 17.34 -17.60 12.95
CA GLU A 66 17.70 -16.23 13.35
C GLU A 66 16.47 -15.36 13.59
N ALA A 67 15.31 -15.74 13.04
CA ALA A 67 14.01 -15.19 13.41
C ALA A 67 13.72 -15.53 14.88
N ASN A 68 14.14 -14.62 15.76
CA ASN A 68 13.82 -14.65 17.17
C ASN A 68 12.30 -14.69 17.38
N GLU A 69 11.90 -15.52 18.33
CA GLU A 69 10.54 -15.84 18.73
C GLU A 69 9.68 -14.59 19.03
N SER A 70 8.55 -14.38 18.33
CA SER A 70 7.27 -14.12 19.03
C SER A 70 6.01 -14.17 18.16
N GLU A 71 6.01 -13.81 16.87
CA GLU A 71 4.75 -13.71 16.12
C GLU A 71 4.62 -14.81 15.04
N THR A 72 5.51 -14.85 14.05
CA THR A 72 5.35 -15.64 12.82
C THR A 72 5.31 -17.16 13.07
N ARG A 73 6.12 -17.68 14.00
CA ARG A 73 6.08 -19.10 14.42
C ARG A 73 4.83 -19.44 15.24
N ARG A 74 4.32 -18.51 16.06
CA ARG A 74 3.09 -18.72 16.86
C ARG A 74 1.85 -18.72 15.97
N ILE A 75 1.80 -17.83 14.98
CA ILE A 75 0.70 -17.74 14.01
C ILE A 75 0.62 -18.99 13.14
N ALA A 76 1.77 -19.40 12.57
CA ALA A 76 1.84 -20.62 11.78
C ALA A 76 1.46 -21.86 12.60
N ALA A 77 2.06 -22.06 13.78
CA ALA A 77 1.78 -23.23 14.62
C ALA A 77 0.36 -23.24 15.22
N ALA A 78 -0.19 -22.08 15.62
CA ALA A 78 -1.54 -22.00 16.19
C ALA A 78 -2.64 -22.10 15.13
N ALA A 79 -2.42 -21.56 13.92
CA ALA A 79 -3.32 -21.74 12.79
C ALA A 79 -3.31 -23.19 12.27
N MET A 80 -2.16 -23.87 12.35
CA MET A 80 -2.02 -25.28 11.97
C MET A 80 -2.71 -26.25 12.93
N ALA A 81 -2.89 -25.90 14.21
CA ALA A 81 -3.51 -26.78 15.20
C ALA A 81 -5.06 -26.88 15.12
N ARG A 82 -5.73 -26.13 14.24
CA ARG A 82 -7.20 -26.18 14.04
C ARG A 82 -7.54 -26.29 12.55
N SER A 83 -8.21 -27.36 12.16
CA SER A 83 -8.41 -27.78 10.76
C SER A 83 -9.17 -26.79 9.85
N ALA A 84 -9.83 -25.75 10.40
CA ALA A 84 -10.44 -24.66 9.63
C ALA A 84 -9.59 -23.37 9.58
N GLN A 85 -8.62 -23.23 10.48
CA GLN A 85 -7.72 -22.07 10.55
C GLN A 85 -6.50 -22.26 9.63
N PHE A 86 -6.18 -23.53 9.31
CA PHE A 86 -5.16 -23.91 8.35
C PHE A 86 -5.42 -23.38 6.94
N SER A 87 -6.65 -23.53 6.40
CA SER A 87 -6.98 -23.03 5.06
C SER A 87 -6.90 -21.50 4.96
N GLY A 88 -7.33 -20.78 6.01
CA GLY A 88 -7.18 -19.33 6.09
C GLY A 88 -5.71 -18.89 6.10
N ALA A 89 -4.87 -19.59 6.86
CA ALA A 89 -3.42 -19.31 6.89
C ALA A 89 -2.76 -19.58 5.53
N CYS A 90 -3.14 -20.64 4.82
CA CYS A 90 -2.67 -20.93 3.46
C CYS A 90 -3.00 -19.80 2.48
N ILE A 91 -4.25 -19.31 2.48
CA ILE A 91 -4.67 -18.20 1.62
C ILE A 91 -3.84 -16.95 1.90
N VAL A 92 -3.73 -16.58 3.18
CA VAL A 92 -3.05 -15.37 3.63
C VAL A 92 -1.54 -15.43 3.38
N MET A 93 -0.90 -16.59 3.55
CA MET A 93 0.50 -16.79 3.17
C MET A 93 0.67 -16.76 1.65
N GLY A 94 -0.31 -17.24 0.88
CA GLY A 94 -0.36 -17.05 -0.56
C GLY A 94 -0.40 -15.58 -0.96
N PHE A 95 -1.16 -14.75 -0.24
CA PHE A 95 -1.18 -13.29 -0.45
C PHE A 95 0.18 -12.66 -0.18
N TYR A 96 0.86 -13.07 0.89
CA TYR A 96 2.21 -12.60 1.19
C TYR A 96 3.21 -12.98 0.09
N ARG A 97 3.28 -14.27 -0.30
CA ARG A 97 4.18 -14.73 -1.39
C ARG A 97 3.91 -14.01 -2.71
N PHE A 98 2.63 -13.82 -3.04
CA PHE A 98 2.22 -13.06 -4.20
C PHE A 98 2.71 -11.61 -4.16
N ASN A 99 2.54 -10.93 -3.03
CA ASN A 99 3.04 -9.57 -2.86
C ASN A 99 4.57 -9.50 -2.90
N GLN A 100 5.28 -10.47 -2.33
CA GLN A 100 6.75 -10.53 -2.41
C GLN A 100 7.21 -10.61 -3.87
N ALA A 101 6.61 -11.50 -4.68
CA ALA A 101 6.94 -11.63 -6.10
C ALA A 101 6.68 -10.31 -6.87
N VAL A 102 5.58 -9.61 -6.57
CA VAL A 102 5.31 -8.30 -7.14
C VAL A 102 6.36 -7.27 -6.69
N ILE A 103 6.65 -7.18 -5.39
CA ILE A 103 7.63 -6.26 -4.82
C ILE A 103 9.00 -6.47 -5.46
N ASP A 104 9.48 -7.72 -5.53
CA ASP A 104 10.79 -8.04 -6.09
C ASP A 104 10.90 -7.64 -7.56
N ALA A 105 9.81 -7.75 -8.31
CA ALA A 105 9.77 -7.39 -9.72
C ALA A 105 9.69 -5.87 -9.97
N VAL A 106 9.30 -5.06 -8.98
CA VAL A 106 9.05 -3.61 -9.17
C VAL A 106 9.92 -2.69 -8.30
N LYS A 107 10.60 -3.20 -7.26
CA LYS A 107 11.33 -2.40 -6.27
C LYS A 107 12.36 -1.42 -6.85
N ASP A 108 12.93 -1.75 -8.00
CA ASP A 108 13.93 -0.94 -8.68
C ASP A 108 13.32 0.14 -9.58
N ILE A 109 12.02 0.11 -9.88
CA ILE A 109 11.34 1.00 -10.86
C ILE A 109 10.15 1.80 -10.30
N VAL A 110 9.68 1.52 -9.08
CA VAL A 110 8.64 2.30 -8.41
C VAL A 110 9.16 2.87 -7.08
N PRO A 111 8.71 4.07 -6.66
CA PRO A 111 9.09 4.67 -5.39
C PRO A 111 8.36 4.04 -4.19
N ALA A 112 7.15 3.51 -4.40
CA ALA A 112 6.25 3.19 -3.31
C ALA A 112 5.28 2.05 -3.61
N VAL A 113 4.83 1.39 -2.55
CA VAL A 113 3.71 0.45 -2.54
C VAL A 113 2.62 0.91 -1.59
N LYS A 114 1.38 0.52 -1.88
CA LYS A 114 0.21 0.92 -1.10
C LYS A 114 -0.68 -0.28 -0.75
N PRO A 115 -0.39 -1.04 0.32
CA PRO A 115 -1.26 -2.12 0.76
C PRO A 115 -2.60 -1.61 1.31
N GLN A 116 -3.71 -2.17 0.84
CA GLN A 116 -5.07 -1.90 1.37
C GLN A 116 -5.40 -2.86 2.51
N VAL A 117 -5.40 -2.34 3.75
CA VAL A 117 -5.57 -3.13 4.98
C VAL A 117 -6.86 -3.94 5.00
N ALA A 118 -7.94 -3.48 4.36
CA ALA A 118 -9.21 -4.19 4.32
C ALA A 118 -9.10 -5.60 3.70
N MET A 119 -8.18 -5.79 2.74
CA MET A 119 -7.94 -7.10 2.11
C MET A 119 -7.35 -8.13 3.07
N TYR A 120 -6.69 -7.64 4.13
CA TYR A 120 -6.04 -8.44 5.15
C TYR A 120 -6.96 -8.60 6.37
N GLU A 121 -7.61 -7.52 6.80
CA GLU A 121 -8.58 -7.50 7.91
C GLU A 121 -9.68 -8.54 7.76
N ALA A 122 -10.11 -8.83 6.52
CA ALA A 122 -11.10 -9.84 6.21
C ALA A 122 -10.74 -11.26 6.73
N TYR A 123 -9.45 -11.53 6.94
CA TYR A 123 -8.93 -12.80 7.46
C TYR A 123 -8.58 -12.76 8.95
N GLY A 124 -8.96 -11.69 9.67
CA GLY A 124 -8.71 -11.56 11.10
C GLY A 124 -7.23 -11.35 11.43
N SER A 125 -6.78 -11.87 12.59
CA SER A 125 -5.41 -11.64 13.08
C SER A 125 -4.34 -12.14 12.11
N ILE A 126 -4.54 -13.33 11.52
CA ILE A 126 -3.59 -13.91 10.57
C ILE A 126 -3.39 -13.02 9.34
N GLY A 127 -4.47 -12.36 8.89
CA GLY A 127 -4.40 -11.40 7.79
C GLY A 127 -3.59 -10.16 8.17
N PHE A 128 -3.84 -9.60 9.35
CA PHE A 128 -3.04 -8.50 9.90
C PHE A 128 -1.55 -8.84 9.98
N ASP A 129 -1.21 -10.08 10.30
CA ASP A 129 0.19 -10.52 10.32
C ASP A 129 0.81 -10.51 8.92
N ALA A 130 0.09 -10.99 7.90
CA ALA A 130 0.56 -10.89 6.53
C ALA A 130 0.62 -9.45 6.01
N TYR A 131 -0.28 -8.57 6.45
CA TYR A 131 -0.17 -7.14 6.18
C TYR A 131 1.14 -6.58 6.74
N ARG A 132 1.43 -6.86 8.02
CA ARG A 132 2.66 -6.44 8.69
C ARG A 132 3.90 -6.99 7.98
N MET A 133 3.90 -8.28 7.63
CA MET A 133 4.99 -8.92 6.88
C MET A 133 5.18 -8.30 5.51
N THR A 134 4.10 -8.00 4.79
CA THR A 134 4.14 -7.33 3.47
C THR A 134 4.74 -5.93 3.58
N CYS A 135 4.29 -5.12 4.55
CA CYS A 135 4.82 -3.79 4.80
C CYS A 135 6.30 -3.84 5.19
N GLN A 136 6.67 -4.76 6.08
CA GLN A 136 8.06 -4.94 6.49
C GLN A 136 8.95 -5.30 5.30
N TYR A 137 8.56 -6.29 4.50
CA TYR A 137 9.34 -6.73 3.35
C TYR A 137 9.51 -5.59 2.33
N ALA A 138 8.45 -4.84 2.04
CA ALA A 138 8.54 -3.69 1.14
C ALA A 138 9.53 -2.63 1.64
N GLN A 139 9.49 -2.31 2.94
CA GLN A 139 10.44 -1.36 3.55
C GLN A 139 11.88 -1.88 3.49
N GLU A 140 12.11 -3.16 3.75
CA GLU A 140 13.44 -3.81 3.64
C GLU A 140 13.98 -3.77 2.20
N GLN A 141 13.10 -3.78 1.20
CA GLN A 141 13.46 -3.58 -0.21
C GLN A 141 13.66 -2.10 -0.60
N GLY A 142 13.58 -1.17 0.36
CA GLY A 142 13.80 0.25 0.15
C GLY A 142 12.62 1.00 -0.48
N LEU A 143 11.42 0.40 -0.49
CA LEU A 143 10.21 1.04 -0.98
C LEU A 143 9.54 1.87 0.11
N TYR A 144 8.94 2.99 -0.29
CA TYR A 144 8.05 3.76 0.57
C TYR A 144 6.71 3.03 0.73
N VAL A 145 6.27 2.80 1.97
CA VAL A 145 5.07 2.02 2.29
C VAL A 145 3.92 2.93 2.72
N LEU A 146 2.85 2.97 1.92
CA LEU A 146 1.64 3.75 2.22
C LEU A 146 0.51 2.82 2.68
N GLY A 147 0.24 2.77 3.99
CA GLY A 147 -0.88 2.00 4.55
C GLY A 147 -2.21 2.64 4.23
N ASP A 148 -2.99 2.01 3.35
CA ASP A 148 -4.28 2.55 2.96
C ASP A 148 -5.40 2.12 3.92
N ILE A 149 -5.39 2.71 5.12
CA ILE A 149 -6.23 2.31 6.27
C ILE A 149 -7.51 3.15 6.46
N LYS A 150 -7.57 4.34 5.87
CA LYS A 150 -8.71 5.29 5.87
C LYS A 150 -9.36 5.52 7.24
N ARG A 151 -8.57 5.53 8.32
CA ARG A 151 -9.11 5.68 9.69
C ARG A 151 -9.71 7.07 9.89
N GLY A 152 -10.76 7.12 10.70
CA GLY A 152 -11.42 8.36 11.10
C GLY A 152 -12.13 8.14 12.43
N ASP A 153 -11.70 8.84 13.46
CA ASP A 153 -12.27 8.84 14.81
C ASP A 153 -11.85 10.17 15.48
N ILE A 154 -12.08 10.35 16.79
CA ILE A 154 -11.68 11.55 17.52
C ILE A 154 -10.90 11.23 18.80
N GLY A 155 -10.20 12.24 19.33
CA GLY A 155 -9.58 12.19 20.65
C GLY A 155 -8.64 11.00 20.86
N SER A 156 -8.82 10.26 21.95
CA SER A 156 -7.97 9.12 22.32
C SER A 156 -8.04 7.97 21.32
N THR A 157 -9.16 7.78 20.63
CA THR A 157 -9.30 6.70 19.65
C THR A 157 -8.53 7.01 18.37
N ALA A 158 -8.59 8.26 17.89
CA ALA A 158 -7.75 8.73 16.79
C ALA A 158 -6.26 8.62 17.16
N ALA A 159 -5.88 8.97 18.40
CA ALA A 159 -4.50 8.79 18.88
C ALA A 159 -4.07 7.31 18.94
N ALA A 160 -4.99 6.38 19.20
CA ALA A 160 -4.69 4.95 19.14
C ALA A 160 -4.43 4.49 17.70
N TYR A 161 -5.20 4.95 16.72
CA TYR A 161 -4.92 4.69 15.30
C TYR A 161 -3.63 5.36 14.81
N ALA A 162 -3.28 6.54 15.32
CA ALA A 162 -2.03 7.23 14.98
C ALA A 162 -0.76 6.46 15.42
N LYS A 163 -0.91 5.40 16.23
CA LYS A 163 0.16 4.45 16.54
C LYS A 163 0.69 3.69 15.33
N HIS A 164 -0.04 3.64 14.22
CA HIS A 164 0.52 3.19 12.93
C HIS A 164 1.78 3.99 12.52
N LEU A 165 1.90 5.25 12.95
CA LEU A 165 3.03 6.13 12.62
C LEU A 165 4.06 6.27 13.74
N THR A 166 3.62 6.20 15.00
CA THR A 166 4.48 6.40 16.18
C THR A 166 4.99 5.10 16.80
N GLY A 167 4.35 3.96 16.50
CA GLY A 167 4.59 2.72 17.20
C GLY A 167 3.90 2.65 18.58
N VAL A 168 4.32 1.68 19.39
CA VAL A 168 3.79 1.38 20.72
C VAL A 168 4.96 1.15 21.67
N ASN A 169 5.26 2.13 22.52
CA ASN A 169 6.41 2.06 23.45
C ASN A 169 6.41 0.81 24.35
N SER A 170 5.24 0.32 24.76
CA SER A 170 5.15 -0.89 25.58
C SER A 170 5.57 -2.17 24.85
N LEU A 171 5.80 -2.12 23.54
CA LEU A 171 6.30 -3.23 22.71
C LEU A 171 7.78 -3.07 22.34
N GLU A 172 8.54 -2.23 23.08
CA GLU A 172 9.98 -2.00 22.86
C GLU A 172 10.77 -3.30 22.82
N ASN A 173 10.48 -4.25 23.71
CA ASN A 173 11.20 -5.53 23.79
C ASN A 173 10.83 -6.54 22.69
N ASP A 174 9.72 -6.33 21.96
CA ASP A 174 9.22 -7.29 20.97
C ASP A 174 9.56 -6.86 19.54
N CYS A 175 9.26 -5.60 19.20
CA CYS A 175 9.38 -5.08 17.83
C CYS A 175 10.13 -3.74 17.78
N ASN A 176 10.97 -3.47 18.77
CA ASN A 176 11.59 -2.15 19.01
C ASN A 176 10.53 -1.04 19.07
N GLY A 177 9.36 -1.38 19.60
CA GLY A 177 8.22 -0.47 19.72
C GLY A 177 7.56 -0.11 18.39
N GLN A 178 7.95 -0.72 17.26
CA GLN A 178 7.40 -0.43 15.94
C GLN A 178 6.76 -1.69 15.33
N PRO A 179 5.52 -2.03 15.73
CA PRO A 179 4.79 -3.13 15.11
C PRO A 179 4.32 -2.81 13.68
N TRP A 180 4.30 -1.52 13.33
CA TRP A 180 3.86 -0.98 12.04
C TRP A 180 5.08 -0.49 11.25
N ARG A 181 5.05 -0.70 9.93
CA ARG A 181 6.17 -0.42 9.02
C ARG A 181 5.81 0.60 7.93
N GLU A 182 4.64 1.20 8.05
CA GLU A 182 4.15 2.24 7.17
C GLU A 182 4.96 3.52 7.31
N ASP A 183 5.23 4.14 6.16
CA ASP A 183 5.81 5.46 6.05
C ASP A 183 4.74 6.55 5.97
N ALA A 184 3.55 6.19 5.48
CA ALA A 184 2.38 7.04 5.49
C ALA A 184 1.08 6.25 5.66
N VAL A 185 0.01 6.92 6.08
CA VAL A 185 -1.34 6.33 6.19
C VAL A 185 -2.41 7.20 5.55
N THR A 186 -3.49 6.58 5.06
CA THR A 186 -4.70 7.32 4.65
C THR A 186 -5.67 7.54 5.81
N VAL A 187 -6.33 8.69 5.85
CA VAL A 187 -7.29 9.08 6.91
C VAL A 187 -8.54 9.74 6.34
N ASN A 188 -9.67 9.65 7.05
CA ASN A 188 -10.92 10.30 6.68
C ASN A 188 -11.12 11.60 7.50
N PRO A 189 -11.15 12.79 6.86
CA PRO A 189 -11.23 14.07 7.55
C PRO A 189 -12.64 14.45 8.03
N TYR A 190 -13.63 13.56 7.92
CA TYR A 190 -15.03 13.88 8.21
C TYR A 190 -15.27 14.50 9.59
N PHE A 191 -14.50 14.10 10.62
CA PHE A 191 -14.62 14.63 11.98
C PHE A 191 -13.87 15.95 12.20
N GLY A 192 -13.36 16.58 11.14
CA GLY A 192 -12.61 17.81 11.21
C GLY A 192 -11.22 17.63 11.81
N VAL A 193 -10.65 18.74 12.30
CA VAL A 193 -9.27 18.78 12.81
C VAL A 193 -9.02 17.82 13.97
N ASP A 194 -10.04 17.53 14.79
CA ASP A 194 -9.92 16.63 15.94
C ASP A 194 -9.65 15.18 15.52
N GLY A 195 -10.08 14.79 14.32
CA GLY A 195 -9.78 13.48 13.73
C GLY A 195 -8.49 13.43 12.93
N ILE A 196 -7.93 14.58 12.54
CA ILE A 196 -6.72 14.69 11.71
C ILE A 196 -5.48 14.95 12.56
N ARG A 197 -5.58 15.88 13.52
CA ARG A 197 -4.46 16.34 14.33
C ARG A 197 -3.67 15.23 15.01
N PRO A 198 -4.28 14.17 15.59
CA PRO A 198 -3.52 13.07 16.18
C PRO A 198 -2.58 12.38 15.17
N PHE A 199 -2.98 12.27 13.91
CA PHE A 199 -2.15 11.68 12.86
C PHE A 199 -1.07 12.63 12.38
N THR A 200 -1.36 13.92 12.20
CA THR A 200 -0.35 14.91 11.77
C THR A 200 0.71 15.14 12.85
N ASP A 201 0.31 15.19 14.13
CA ASP A 201 1.23 15.28 15.27
C ASP A 201 2.15 14.04 15.32
N ALA A 202 1.57 12.84 15.14
CA ALA A 202 2.32 11.58 15.05
C ALA A 202 3.29 11.55 13.86
N ALA A 203 2.84 12.03 12.70
CA ALA A 203 3.63 12.09 11.47
C ALA A 203 4.83 13.01 11.61
N LYS A 204 4.61 14.21 12.16
CA LYS A 204 5.67 15.19 12.45
C LYS A 204 6.71 14.64 13.43
N ALA A 205 6.27 13.92 14.46
CA ALA A 205 7.15 13.40 15.49
C ALA A 205 8.04 12.22 15.04
N ASN A 206 7.66 11.50 13.97
CA ASN A 206 8.31 10.25 13.56
C ASN A 206 8.77 10.23 12.10
N ASP A 207 8.85 11.41 11.47
CA ASP A 207 9.19 11.55 10.06
C ASP A 207 8.32 10.68 9.12
N ARG A 208 7.00 10.71 9.36
CA ARG A 208 5.99 10.02 8.55
C ARG A 208 5.08 11.01 7.83
N ASP A 209 4.16 10.51 7.02
CA ASP A 209 3.18 11.32 6.28
C ASP A 209 1.73 10.79 6.42
N VAL A 210 0.76 11.61 6.02
CA VAL A 210 -0.67 11.31 6.11
C VAL A 210 -1.36 11.74 4.81
N PHE A 211 -2.33 10.98 4.32
CA PHE A 211 -3.15 11.35 3.15
C PHE A 211 -4.63 11.40 3.51
N ALA A 212 -5.21 12.61 3.56
CA ALA A 212 -6.62 12.80 3.87
C ALA A 212 -7.53 12.60 2.65
N LEU A 213 -8.65 11.91 2.80
CA LEU A 213 -9.65 11.76 1.73
C LEU A 213 -10.31 13.11 1.40
N VAL A 214 -10.09 13.64 0.20
CA VAL A 214 -10.68 14.92 -0.26
C VAL A 214 -11.73 14.67 -1.34
N ARG A 215 -11.33 14.12 -2.48
CA ARG A 215 -12.22 13.82 -3.62
C ARG A 215 -11.94 12.41 -4.11
N THR A 216 -12.85 11.47 -3.90
CA THR A 216 -12.65 10.06 -4.29
C THR A 216 -13.27 9.72 -5.64
N SER A 217 -12.72 8.75 -6.36
CA SER A 217 -13.10 8.40 -7.75
C SER A 217 -14.37 7.55 -7.88
N ASN A 218 -14.98 7.07 -6.79
CA ASN A 218 -16.15 6.20 -6.86
C ASN A 218 -17.42 6.96 -7.34
N PRO A 219 -18.31 6.33 -8.14
CA PRO A 219 -19.49 7.02 -8.69
C PRO A 219 -20.43 7.66 -7.65
N SER A 220 -20.59 7.04 -6.48
CA SER A 220 -21.44 7.55 -5.39
C SER A 220 -20.82 8.71 -4.60
N SER A 221 -19.57 9.09 -4.87
CA SER A 221 -18.90 10.17 -4.14
C SER A 221 -19.69 11.48 -4.18
N ARG A 222 -20.40 11.74 -5.29
CA ARG A 222 -21.23 12.92 -5.53
C ARG A 222 -22.37 13.09 -4.53
N GLU A 223 -22.80 12.01 -3.86
CA GLU A 223 -23.89 12.06 -2.87
C GLU A 223 -23.53 12.92 -1.66
N ILE A 224 -22.23 12.99 -1.31
CA ILE A 224 -21.73 13.72 -0.16
C ILE A 224 -20.72 14.79 -0.60
N GLN A 225 -19.71 14.41 -1.38
CA GLN A 225 -18.56 15.27 -1.67
C GLN A 225 -18.94 16.45 -2.58
N GLU A 226 -19.96 16.30 -3.44
CA GLU A 226 -20.44 17.35 -4.33
C GLU A 226 -21.67 18.09 -3.79
N LEU A 227 -22.00 17.93 -2.50
CA LEU A 227 -23.01 18.77 -1.87
C LEU A 227 -22.58 20.24 -1.92
N GLU A 228 -23.52 21.12 -2.25
CA GLU A 228 -23.30 22.56 -2.28
C GLU A 228 -23.44 23.12 -0.87
N LEU A 229 -22.42 23.83 -0.41
CA LEU A 229 -22.43 24.51 0.89
C LEU A 229 -23.09 25.88 0.77
N VAL A 230 -23.48 26.43 1.92
CA VAL A 230 -23.92 27.83 2.03
C VAL A 230 -22.73 28.73 1.68
N GLY A 231 -22.67 29.18 0.43
CA GLY A 231 -21.51 29.87 -0.15
C GLY A 231 -21.22 29.49 -1.61
N GLY A 232 -21.86 28.42 -2.11
CA GLY A 232 -21.75 28.00 -3.51
C GLY A 232 -20.57 27.05 -3.79
N GLU A 233 -19.65 26.90 -2.85
CA GLU A 233 -18.58 25.90 -2.94
C GLU A 233 -19.11 24.48 -2.67
N ARG A 234 -18.45 23.48 -3.25
CA ARG A 234 -18.74 22.07 -3.01
C ARG A 234 -18.04 21.60 -1.74
N LEU A 235 -18.61 20.61 -1.06
CA LEU A 235 -18.04 20.07 0.18
C LEU A 235 -16.57 19.62 0.01
N TYR A 236 -16.21 18.97 -1.09
CA TYR A 236 -14.83 18.54 -1.32
C TYR A 236 -13.84 19.72 -1.45
N GLU A 237 -14.30 20.87 -1.94
CA GLU A 237 -13.48 22.08 -2.07
C GLU A 237 -13.22 22.69 -0.70
N HIS A 238 -14.25 22.72 0.15
CA HIS A 238 -14.10 23.12 1.54
C HIS A 238 -13.13 22.21 2.31
N VAL A 239 -13.24 20.89 2.11
CA VAL A 239 -12.32 19.92 2.71
C VAL A 239 -10.90 20.10 2.18
N ALA A 240 -10.72 20.43 0.90
CA ALA A 240 -9.43 20.76 0.32
C ALA A 240 -8.75 21.95 1.02
N ASP A 241 -9.49 23.05 1.23
CA ASP A 241 -8.98 24.23 1.95
C ASP A 241 -8.58 23.89 3.39
N LEU A 242 -9.37 23.04 4.06
CA LEU A 242 -9.06 22.59 5.41
C LEU A 242 -7.79 21.74 5.45
N VAL A 243 -7.61 20.81 4.50
CA VAL A 243 -6.41 19.97 4.42
C VAL A 243 -5.15 20.80 4.16
N GLU A 244 -5.20 21.72 3.20
CA GLU A 244 -4.10 22.66 2.93
C GLU A 244 -3.75 23.47 4.19
N LYS A 245 -4.78 23.99 4.88
CA LYS A 245 -4.60 24.74 6.13
C LYS A 245 -3.97 23.89 7.23
N TRP A 246 -4.47 22.67 7.45
CA TRP A 246 -3.97 21.77 8.50
C TRP A 246 -2.53 21.28 8.24
N GLY A 247 -2.12 21.22 6.97
CA GLY A 247 -0.76 20.82 6.58
C GLY A 247 0.30 21.93 6.66
N SER A 248 -0.12 23.19 6.75
CA SER A 248 0.73 24.38 6.55
C SER A 248 1.96 24.49 7.47
N ASP A 249 1.95 23.87 8.65
CA ASP A 249 3.07 23.90 9.61
C ASP A 249 4.07 22.75 9.44
N SER A 250 3.92 21.96 8.37
CA SER A 250 4.69 20.74 8.10
C SER A 250 5.33 20.70 6.70
N ILE A 251 5.41 21.84 6.02
CA ILE A 251 5.98 21.98 4.67
C ILE A 251 7.49 21.63 4.69
N GLY A 252 7.87 20.64 3.88
CA GLY A 252 9.23 20.16 3.71
C GLY A 252 10.05 20.96 2.69
N ALA A 253 11.26 20.47 2.40
CA ALA A 253 12.22 21.15 1.54
C ALA A 253 11.75 21.30 0.08
N TYR A 254 10.89 20.40 -0.39
CA TYR A 254 10.31 20.44 -1.73
C TYR A 254 9.00 21.22 -1.81
N GLY A 255 8.62 21.95 -0.74
CA GLY A 255 7.41 22.77 -0.72
C GLY A 255 6.12 22.00 -0.44
N TYR A 256 6.22 20.73 -0.04
CA TYR A 256 5.06 19.89 0.25
C TYR A 256 4.92 19.56 1.74
N SER A 257 3.69 19.67 2.25
CA SER A 257 3.25 19.28 3.58
C SER A 257 3.31 17.76 3.80
N ARG A 258 3.48 17.34 5.07
CA ARG A 258 3.33 15.93 5.48
C ARG A 258 1.90 15.43 5.39
N LEU A 259 0.92 16.36 5.50
CA LEU A 259 -0.47 16.09 5.22
C LEU A 259 -0.73 16.31 3.72
N GLY A 260 -0.83 15.20 2.99
CA GLY A 260 -1.29 15.11 1.62
C GLY A 260 -2.80 14.87 1.50
N ALA A 261 -3.29 14.77 0.27
CA ALA A 261 -4.69 14.54 -0.07
C ALA A 261 -4.87 13.34 -1.00
N VAL A 262 -5.96 12.60 -0.83
CA VAL A 262 -6.41 11.60 -1.81
C VAL A 262 -7.38 12.28 -2.76
N VAL A 263 -7.00 12.34 -4.05
CA VAL A 263 -7.72 13.04 -5.11
C VAL A 263 -7.85 12.12 -6.33
N GLY A 264 -9.06 11.68 -6.68
CA GLY A 264 -9.32 10.75 -7.77
C GLY A 264 -9.32 11.40 -9.15
N ALA A 265 -8.67 10.75 -10.13
CA ALA A 265 -8.45 11.28 -11.49
C ALA A 265 -9.66 11.21 -12.44
N THR A 266 -10.91 11.19 -11.96
CA THR A 266 -12.07 10.98 -12.85
C THR A 266 -12.57 12.23 -13.55
N HIS A 267 -12.18 13.43 -13.11
CA HIS A 267 -12.59 14.71 -13.69
C HIS A 267 -11.37 15.65 -13.79
N PRO A 268 -10.75 15.81 -14.97
CA PRO A 268 -9.52 16.58 -15.15
C PRO A 268 -9.58 18.02 -14.65
N GLU A 269 -10.69 18.71 -14.94
CA GLU A 269 -10.88 20.11 -14.51
C GLU A 269 -11.01 20.24 -12.98
N GLN A 270 -11.64 19.27 -12.31
CA GLN A 270 -11.66 19.25 -10.84
C GLN A 270 -10.26 19.00 -10.28
N GLY A 271 -9.48 18.12 -10.91
CA GLY A 271 -8.09 17.86 -10.53
C GLY A 271 -7.20 19.10 -10.63
N ARG A 272 -7.31 19.84 -11.73
CA ARG A 272 -6.59 21.12 -11.93
C ARG A 272 -6.98 22.15 -10.88
N ALA A 273 -8.29 22.37 -10.68
CA ALA A 273 -8.77 23.32 -9.68
C ALA A 273 -8.32 22.96 -8.26
N LEU A 274 -8.30 21.67 -7.90
CA LEU A 274 -7.81 21.22 -6.60
C LEU A 274 -6.30 21.39 -6.44
N ARG A 275 -5.52 21.19 -7.51
CA ARG A 275 -4.07 21.46 -7.51
C ARG A 275 -3.77 22.94 -7.27
N GLU A 276 -4.50 23.84 -7.93
CA GLU A 276 -4.40 25.29 -7.70
C GLU A 276 -4.79 25.68 -6.27
N ARG A 277 -5.81 25.02 -5.71
CA ARG A 277 -6.35 25.32 -4.39
C ARG A 277 -5.50 24.77 -3.23
N MET A 278 -4.75 23.70 -3.46
CA MET A 278 -3.88 23.07 -2.47
C MET A 278 -2.40 23.00 -2.93
N PRO A 279 -1.72 24.15 -3.11
CA PRO A 279 -0.39 24.20 -3.73
C PRO A 279 0.69 23.45 -2.95
N HIS A 280 0.58 23.36 -1.62
CA HIS A 280 1.57 22.67 -0.78
C HIS A 280 1.13 21.25 -0.38
N THR A 281 -0.02 20.77 -0.86
CA THR A 281 -0.53 19.44 -0.52
C THR A 281 -0.13 18.41 -1.57
N PHE A 282 0.55 17.34 -1.17
CA PHE A 282 0.92 16.23 -2.07
C PHE A 282 -0.28 15.32 -2.35
N PHE A 283 -0.52 14.93 -3.61
CA PHE A 283 -1.69 14.10 -3.96
C PHE A 283 -1.36 12.62 -4.11
N LEU A 284 -2.17 11.79 -3.46
CA LEU A 284 -2.33 10.38 -3.81
C LEU A 284 -3.50 10.25 -4.79
N VAL A 285 -3.22 9.83 -6.01
CA VAL A 285 -4.19 9.75 -7.10
C VAL A 285 -4.58 8.29 -7.36
N PRO A 286 -5.70 7.80 -6.79
CA PRO A 286 -6.19 6.46 -7.07
C PRO A 286 -6.95 6.40 -8.40
N GLY A 287 -7.07 5.19 -8.95
CA GLY A 287 -8.06 4.88 -9.98
C GLY A 287 -7.54 4.85 -11.42
N TYR A 288 -6.21 4.87 -11.62
CA TYR A 288 -5.63 4.69 -12.95
C TYR A 288 -6.07 3.37 -13.59
N GLY A 289 -6.56 3.43 -14.83
CA GLY A 289 -7.00 2.30 -15.64
C GLY A 289 -8.30 1.65 -15.14
N ALA A 290 -8.28 0.98 -13.99
CA ALA A 290 -9.38 0.14 -13.51
C ALA A 290 -10.66 0.92 -13.14
N GLN A 291 -10.56 2.23 -12.92
CA GLN A 291 -11.70 3.11 -12.65
C GLN A 291 -11.89 4.17 -13.73
N GLY A 292 -11.25 3.99 -14.90
CA GLY A 292 -11.38 4.85 -16.07
C GLY A 292 -10.47 6.08 -16.09
N GLY A 293 -9.66 6.33 -15.04
CA GLY A 293 -8.69 7.43 -15.04
C GLY A 293 -7.53 7.16 -15.99
N THR A 294 -7.19 8.14 -16.82
CA THR A 294 -6.07 8.08 -17.77
C THR A 294 -4.83 8.84 -17.24
N ALA A 295 -3.69 8.67 -17.92
CA ALA A 295 -2.48 9.44 -17.63
C ALA A 295 -2.71 10.95 -17.80
N GLN A 296 -3.48 11.34 -18.83
CA GLN A 296 -3.81 12.74 -19.09
C GLN A 296 -4.66 13.35 -17.98
N ASP A 297 -5.61 12.59 -17.44
CA ASP A 297 -6.44 13.07 -16.34
C ASP A 297 -5.59 13.29 -15.08
N ALA A 298 -4.67 12.36 -14.80
CA ALA A 298 -3.74 12.46 -13.68
C ALA A 298 -2.70 13.59 -13.85
N ALA A 299 -2.24 13.88 -15.06
CA ALA A 299 -1.25 14.93 -15.34
C ALA A 299 -1.70 16.34 -14.88
N ASN A 300 -3.01 16.60 -14.85
CA ASN A 300 -3.56 17.87 -14.34
C ASN A 300 -3.44 18.03 -12.82
N MET A 301 -3.05 16.98 -12.10
CA MET A 301 -2.89 16.98 -10.64
C MET A 301 -1.47 17.24 -10.17
N PHE A 302 -0.50 17.23 -11.08
CA PHE A 302 0.90 17.55 -10.81
C PHE A 302 1.14 19.05 -10.86
N ASP A 303 2.14 19.54 -10.14
CA ASP A 303 2.58 20.94 -10.23
C ASP A 303 3.27 21.26 -11.58
N ALA A 304 3.69 22.51 -11.76
CA ALA A 304 4.36 22.98 -12.98
C ALA A 304 5.66 22.23 -13.31
N ASP A 305 6.34 21.66 -12.31
CA ASP A 305 7.59 20.92 -12.46
C ASP A 305 7.36 19.41 -12.62
N GLY A 306 6.10 18.96 -12.70
CA GLY A 306 5.75 17.54 -12.82
C GLY A 306 5.90 16.77 -11.50
N ARG A 307 5.89 17.46 -10.35
CA ARG A 307 5.91 16.90 -8.99
C ARG A 307 4.53 17.01 -8.33
N GLY A 308 4.46 16.68 -7.03
CA GLY A 308 3.27 16.93 -6.21
C GLY A 308 2.19 15.85 -6.25
N ALA A 309 2.39 14.78 -7.01
CA ALA A 309 1.45 13.66 -7.05
C ALA A 309 2.14 12.30 -7.23
N ILE A 310 1.48 11.27 -6.72
CA ILE A 310 1.75 9.86 -6.99
C ILE A 310 0.47 9.19 -7.49
N VAL A 311 0.60 8.28 -8.45
CA VAL A 311 -0.54 7.65 -9.13
C VAL A 311 -0.60 6.17 -8.80
N ASN A 312 -1.68 5.75 -8.17
CA ASN A 312 -1.85 4.37 -7.74
C ASN A 312 -2.60 3.52 -8.77
N SER A 313 -2.02 2.35 -9.08
CA SER A 313 -2.69 1.26 -9.78
C SER A 313 -2.52 -0.03 -8.99
N SER A 314 -3.65 -0.64 -8.65
CA SER A 314 -3.73 -1.92 -7.94
C SER A 314 -3.96 -3.04 -8.95
N ARG A 315 -5.23 -3.39 -9.22
CA ARG A 315 -5.66 -4.39 -10.21
C ARG A 315 -5.03 -4.27 -11.60
N GLY A 316 -4.68 -3.05 -12.03
CA GLY A 316 -4.02 -2.84 -13.32
C GLY A 316 -2.59 -3.41 -13.39
N ILE A 317 -1.90 -3.48 -12.25
CA ILE A 317 -0.53 -4.00 -12.14
C ILE A 317 -0.56 -5.43 -11.61
N ILE A 318 -1.10 -5.64 -10.39
CA ILE A 318 -1.06 -6.96 -9.74
C ILE A 318 -1.95 -8.00 -10.44
N GLY A 319 -2.95 -7.54 -11.20
CA GLY A 319 -3.84 -8.41 -11.98
C GLY A 319 -3.44 -8.57 -13.45
N ALA A 320 -2.32 -7.98 -13.90
CA ALA A 320 -1.92 -7.97 -15.30
C ALA A 320 -1.73 -9.37 -15.88
N TRP A 321 -1.22 -10.31 -15.07
CA TRP A 321 -0.97 -11.71 -15.45
C TRP A 321 -2.19 -12.42 -16.00
N LYS A 322 -3.41 -12.05 -15.57
CA LYS A 322 -4.66 -12.66 -16.03
C LYS A 322 -4.93 -12.46 -17.51
N LYS A 323 -4.30 -11.46 -18.12
CA LYS A 323 -4.42 -11.14 -19.55
C LYS A 323 -3.26 -11.71 -20.37
N SER A 324 -2.28 -12.35 -19.72
CA SER A 324 -1.11 -12.90 -20.41
C SER A 324 -1.49 -14.17 -21.16
N GLU A 325 -1.09 -14.26 -22.42
CA GLU A 325 -1.23 -15.48 -23.23
C GLU A 325 -0.37 -16.65 -22.71
N GLN A 326 0.64 -16.34 -21.88
CA GLN A 326 1.51 -17.35 -21.27
C GLN A 326 0.83 -18.07 -20.09
N TRP A 327 -0.29 -17.53 -19.57
CA TRP A 327 -0.99 -18.14 -18.45
C TRP A 327 -1.65 -19.47 -18.82
N HIS A 328 -1.46 -20.51 -18.01
CA HIS A 328 -2.23 -21.74 -18.06
C HIS A 328 -2.45 -22.35 -16.67
N ASN A 329 -3.52 -23.13 -16.52
CA ASN A 329 -3.93 -23.65 -15.20
C ASN A 329 -2.97 -24.70 -14.62
N ASP A 330 -2.17 -25.35 -15.47
CA ASP A 330 -1.23 -26.41 -15.04
C ASP A 330 0.14 -25.87 -14.57
N MET A 331 0.32 -24.55 -14.47
CA MET A 331 1.53 -23.94 -13.92
C MET A 331 1.77 -24.37 -12.47
N THR A 332 3.03 -24.57 -12.12
CA THR A 332 3.45 -24.65 -10.72
C THR A 332 3.27 -23.30 -10.02
N SER A 333 3.29 -23.29 -8.68
CA SER A 333 3.22 -22.05 -7.91
C SER A 333 4.34 -21.07 -8.26
N ASP A 334 5.55 -21.57 -8.56
CA ASP A 334 6.71 -20.71 -8.81
C ASP A 334 6.70 -20.13 -10.23
N GLU A 335 6.27 -20.92 -11.23
CA GLU A 335 6.02 -20.42 -12.59
C GLU A 335 4.91 -19.35 -12.60
N ALA A 336 3.85 -19.56 -11.82
CA ALA A 336 2.78 -18.59 -11.68
C ALA A 336 3.29 -17.28 -11.04
N LEU A 337 4.10 -17.36 -9.99
CA LEU A 337 4.69 -16.18 -9.32
C LEU A 337 5.69 -15.44 -10.22
N ASP A 338 6.51 -16.16 -11.00
CA ASP A 338 7.40 -15.55 -11.99
C ASP A 338 6.61 -14.77 -13.06
N LEU A 339 5.56 -15.39 -13.61
CA LEU A 339 4.68 -14.72 -14.58
C LEU A 339 3.99 -13.49 -13.96
N VAL A 340 3.51 -13.59 -12.71
CA VAL A 340 2.95 -12.46 -11.97
C VAL A 340 3.95 -11.31 -11.89
N GLY A 341 5.18 -11.60 -11.47
CA GLY A 341 6.25 -10.60 -11.35
C GLY A 341 6.55 -9.91 -12.68
N ARG A 342 6.76 -10.68 -13.76
CA ARG A 342 7.01 -10.13 -15.10
C ARG A 342 5.87 -9.24 -15.59
N CYS A 343 4.62 -9.74 -15.52
CA CYS A 343 3.46 -8.97 -15.95
C CYS A 343 3.25 -7.70 -15.12
N ALA A 344 3.49 -7.77 -13.80
CA ALA A 344 3.40 -6.61 -12.92
C ALA A 344 4.47 -5.55 -13.26
N ARG A 345 5.71 -5.98 -13.51
CA ARG A 345 6.79 -5.09 -13.93
C ARG A 345 6.47 -4.41 -15.27
N GLU A 346 6.04 -5.17 -16.27
CA GLU A 346 5.65 -4.63 -17.58
C GLU A 346 4.52 -3.61 -17.47
N ALA A 347 3.48 -3.92 -16.69
CA ALA A 347 2.36 -3.00 -16.46
C ALA A 347 2.78 -1.73 -15.71
N ALA A 348 3.70 -1.84 -14.74
CA ALA A 348 4.23 -0.68 -14.01
C ALA A 348 5.09 0.22 -14.92
N ILE A 349 5.92 -0.36 -15.79
CA ILE A 349 6.72 0.37 -16.78
C ILE A 349 5.81 1.09 -17.78
N ALA A 350 4.81 0.39 -18.33
CA ALA A 350 3.86 0.99 -19.26
C ALA A 350 3.14 2.19 -18.63
N MET A 351 2.64 2.03 -17.40
CA MET A 351 2.00 3.12 -16.66
C MET A 351 2.94 4.31 -16.40
N ARG A 352 4.21 4.05 -16.04
CA ARG A 352 5.22 5.10 -15.86
C ARG A 352 5.43 5.87 -17.15
N ASP A 353 5.61 5.17 -18.26
CA ASP A 353 5.92 5.77 -19.56
C ASP A 353 4.71 6.57 -20.10
N ASP A 354 3.49 6.07 -19.90
CA ASP A 354 2.25 6.80 -20.18
C ASP A 354 2.16 8.10 -19.38
N LEU A 355 2.44 8.05 -18.06
CA LEU A 355 2.42 9.23 -17.18
C LEU A 355 3.49 10.25 -17.57
N ARG A 356 4.71 9.80 -17.89
CA ARG A 356 5.79 10.69 -18.35
C ARG A 356 5.43 11.38 -19.66
N THR A 357 4.83 10.65 -20.59
CA THR A 357 4.35 11.21 -21.86
C THR A 357 3.30 12.28 -21.62
N ALA A 358 2.27 11.97 -20.81
CA ALA A 358 1.22 12.93 -20.47
C ALA A 358 1.74 14.18 -19.74
N LEU A 359 2.76 14.04 -18.89
CA LEU A 359 3.40 15.17 -18.19
C LEU A 359 4.26 16.03 -19.12
N HIS A 360 4.90 15.45 -20.14
CA HIS A 360 5.66 16.19 -21.15
C HIS A 360 4.77 16.93 -22.17
N GLU A 361 3.56 16.41 -22.44
CA GLU A 361 2.63 16.98 -23.42
C GLU A 361 1.75 18.12 -22.86
N ARG A 362 1.77 18.34 -21.54
CA ARG A 362 0.99 19.38 -20.84
C ARG A 362 1.67 20.73 -20.90
#